data_AF-A0A7S2DL58-F1
#
_entry.id   AF-A0A7S2DL58-F1
#
_cell.length_a   1.000
_cell.length_b   1.000
_cell.length_c   1.000
_cell.angle_alpha   90.00
_cell.angle_beta   90.00
_cell.angle_gamma   90.00
#
_symmetry.space_group_name_H-M   'P 1'
#
loop_
_entity.id
_entity.type
_entity.pdbx_description
1 polymer ?
#
loop_
_entity_poly.entity_id
_entity_poly.type
_entity_poly.pdbx_seq_one_letter_code
_entity_poly.pdbx_strand_id
1 'polypeptide(L)'
;RDIAAAERANDFMLGWWLQPLLTGEYPASMREHVGERLPRFTPEQATALVGSIDVLAINHYSSHLVEDAPGPKVQGGYSAWSDDMSIVSIFGADWPPSGSPWLRKYPPGFSA
;
A
#
# COMPACT_ATOMS: atom_id res chain seq x y z
N ARG A 1 -2.74 -6.22 15.85
CA ARG A 1 -2.99 -7.09 14.69
C ARG A 1 -3.44 -6.25 13.50
N ASP A 2 -4.59 -5.59 13.58
CA ASP A 2 -5.09 -4.76 12.46
C ASP A 2 -4.30 -3.45 12.25
N ILE A 3 -3.70 -2.88 13.31
CA ILE A 3 -2.77 -1.75 13.17
C ILE A 3 -1.59 -2.11 12.25
N ALA A 4 -0.96 -3.27 12.47
CA ALA A 4 0.13 -3.75 11.63
C ALA A 4 -0.34 -4.10 10.20
N ALA A 5 -1.60 -4.53 10.04
CA ALA A 5 -2.20 -4.73 8.72
C ALA A 5 -2.41 -3.39 7.98
N ALA A 6 -2.82 -2.33 8.70
CA ALA A 6 -2.95 -0.99 8.14
C ALA A 6 -1.59 -0.39 7.76
N GLU A 7 -0.56 -0.57 8.58
CA GLU A 7 0.83 -0.18 8.24
C GLU A 7 1.32 -0.90 6.97
N ARG A 8 1.10 -2.21 6.89
CA ARG A 8 1.43 -3.01 5.72
C ARG A 8 0.64 -2.58 4.47
N ALA A 9 -0.63 -2.20 4.62
CA ALA A 9 -1.41 -1.62 3.53
C ALA A 9 -0.79 -0.30 3.04
N ASN A 10 -0.33 0.56 3.96
CA ASN A 10 0.37 1.80 3.61
C ASN A 10 1.72 1.54 2.93
N ASP A 11 2.47 0.52 3.37
CA ASP A 11 3.71 0.09 2.72
C ASP A 11 3.45 -0.32 1.27
N PHE A 12 2.40 -1.09 1.00
CA PHE A 12 2.08 -1.50 -0.37
C PHE A 12 1.49 -0.35 -1.21
N MET A 13 0.70 0.56 -0.63
CA MET A 13 0.04 1.64 -1.37
C MET A 13 0.95 2.86 -1.62
N LEU A 14 1.58 3.37 -0.56
CA LEU A 14 2.46 4.55 -0.61
C LEU A 14 3.93 4.15 -0.61
N GLY A 15 4.32 3.22 0.28
CA GLY A 15 5.71 2.79 0.45
C GLY A 15 6.32 2.13 -0.79
N TRP A 16 5.51 1.42 -1.59
CA TRP A 16 5.97 0.64 -2.74
C TRP A 16 6.78 1.47 -3.72
N TRP A 17 6.39 2.73 -3.95
CA TRP A 17 7.12 3.65 -4.82
C TRP A 17 7.86 4.73 -4.05
N LEU A 18 7.38 5.16 -2.89
CA LEU A 18 8.00 6.26 -2.14
C LEU A 18 9.29 5.81 -1.44
N GLN A 19 9.29 4.64 -0.79
CA GLN A 19 10.45 4.20 -0.01
C GLN A 19 11.70 3.94 -0.87
N PRO A 20 11.63 3.34 -2.07
CA PRO A 20 12.79 3.24 -2.95
C PRO A 20 13.43 4.58 -3.30
N LEU A 21 12.65 5.65 -3.38
CA LEU A 21 13.16 7.01 -3.67
C LEU A 21 13.84 7.64 -2.44
N LEU A 22 13.59 7.12 -1.23
CA LEU A 22 14.19 7.59 0.01
C LEU A 22 15.38 6.71 0.44
N THR A 23 15.30 5.40 0.22
CA THR A 23 16.25 4.42 0.77
C THR A 23 16.88 3.50 -0.27
N GLY A 24 16.38 3.47 -1.51
CA GLY A 24 16.85 2.55 -2.54
C GLY A 24 16.32 1.12 -2.39
N GLU A 25 15.44 0.86 -1.43
CA GLU A 25 14.83 -0.45 -1.19
C GLU A 25 13.30 -0.36 -1.13
N TYR A 26 12.62 -1.43 -1.53
CA TYR A 26 11.20 -1.61 -1.21
C TYR A 26 10.97 -1.78 0.30
N PRO A 27 9.75 -1.49 0.80
CA PRO A 27 9.39 -1.72 2.20
C PRO A 27 9.69 -3.13 2.67
N ALA A 28 10.14 -3.26 3.93
CA ALA A 28 10.47 -4.55 4.52
C ALA A 28 9.28 -5.52 4.48
N SER A 29 8.08 -5.05 4.83
CA SER A 29 6.86 -5.84 4.79
C SER A 29 6.56 -6.35 3.37
N MET A 30 6.76 -5.53 2.34
CA MET A 30 6.56 -5.92 0.95
C MET A 30 7.58 -6.97 0.50
N ARG A 31 8.86 -6.81 0.87
CA ARG A 31 9.91 -7.81 0.58
C ARG A 31 9.60 -9.16 1.23
N GLU A 32 9.12 -9.17 2.48
CA GLU A 32 8.74 -10.39 3.21
C GLU A 32 7.53 -11.07 2.56
N HIS A 33 6.49 -10.31 2.27
CA HIS A 33 5.20 -10.85 1.81
C HIS A 33 5.20 -11.28 0.34
N VAL A 34 5.86 -10.53 -0.54
CA VAL A 34 5.92 -10.82 -1.97
C VAL A 34 7.02 -11.84 -2.27
N GLY A 35 8.13 -11.77 -1.52
CA GLY A 35 9.29 -12.66 -1.67
C GLY A 35 9.98 -12.50 -3.02
N GLU A 36 10.41 -13.63 -3.60
CA GLU A 36 11.21 -13.67 -4.84
C GLU A 36 10.50 -13.13 -6.09
N ARG A 37 9.19 -12.92 -6.04
CA ARG A 37 8.46 -12.23 -7.13
C ARG A 37 8.74 -10.74 -7.17
N LEU A 38 9.21 -10.16 -6.05
CA LEU A 38 9.57 -8.75 -5.99
C LEU A 38 10.99 -8.57 -6.54
N PRO A 39 11.18 -7.79 -7.62
CA PRO A 39 12.52 -7.53 -8.13
C PRO A 39 13.36 -6.79 -7.08
N ARG A 40 14.67 -6.96 -7.15
CA ARG A 40 15.63 -6.21 -6.34
C ARG A 40 16.30 -5.18 -7.22
N PHE A 41 16.44 -3.96 -6.71
CA PHE A 41 17.24 -2.94 -7.38
C PHE A 41 18.72 -3.35 -7.35
N THR A 42 19.44 -3.12 -8.45
CA THR A 42 20.90 -3.18 -8.43
C THR A 42 21.45 -1.97 -7.66
N PRO A 43 22.72 -2.00 -7.20
CA PRO A 43 23.33 -0.85 -6.52
C PRO A 43 23.27 0.44 -7.35
N GLU A 44 23.43 0.34 -8.66
CA GLU A 44 23.37 1.47 -9.60
C GLU A 44 21.95 2.03 -9.68
N GLN A 45 20.93 1.17 -9.75
CA GLN A 45 19.52 1.57 -9.76
C GLN A 45 19.12 2.23 -8.45
N ALA A 46 19.49 1.64 -7.30
CA ALA A 46 19.21 2.20 -5.98
C ALA A 46 19.84 3.60 -5.84
N THR A 47 21.09 3.76 -6.26
CA THR A 47 21.79 5.06 -6.24
C THR A 47 21.09 6.10 -7.12
N ALA A 48 20.56 5.70 -8.27
CA ALA A 48 19.83 6.61 -9.16
C ALA A 48 18.47 7.05 -8.59
N LEU A 49 17.84 6.22 -7.75
CA LEU A 49 16.54 6.52 -7.14
C LEU A 49 16.64 7.38 -5.89
N VAL A 50 17.61 7.12 -5.02
CA VAL A 50 17.72 7.80 -3.73
C VAL A 50 17.92 9.30 -3.91
N GLY A 51 17.02 10.09 -3.31
CA GLY A 51 17.09 11.56 -3.35
C GLY A 51 16.57 12.18 -4.64
N SER A 52 15.92 11.40 -5.51
CA SER A 52 15.31 11.90 -6.77
C SER A 52 13.93 12.56 -6.59
N ILE A 53 13.59 12.99 -5.36
CA ILE A 53 12.33 13.68 -5.05
C ILE A 53 12.62 15.12 -4.63
N ASP A 54 12.14 16.09 -5.42
CA ASP A 54 12.13 17.50 -5.03
C ASP A 54 10.80 17.91 -4.38
N VAL A 55 9.69 17.32 -4.83
CA VAL A 55 8.33 17.62 -4.36
C VAL A 55 7.52 16.33 -4.29
N LEU A 56 6.83 16.12 -3.16
CA LEU A 56 5.89 15.02 -2.98
C LEU A 56 4.46 15.53 -3.18
N ALA A 57 3.82 15.12 -4.28
CA ALA A 57 2.42 15.41 -4.56
C ALA A 57 1.58 14.15 -4.32
N ILE A 58 0.53 14.26 -3.49
CA ILE A 58 -0.31 13.13 -3.09
C ILE A 58 -1.73 13.32 -3.60
N ASN A 59 -2.23 12.30 -4.30
CA ASN A 59 -3.64 12.19 -4.66
C ASN A 59 -4.37 11.37 -3.59
N HIS A 60 -5.21 12.03 -2.78
CA HIS A 60 -6.04 11.36 -1.77
C HIS A 60 -7.53 11.56 -2.08
N TYR A 61 -8.30 10.47 -2.03
CA TYR A 61 -9.72 10.48 -2.38
C TYR A 61 -10.63 9.79 -1.37
N SER A 62 -10.13 8.76 -0.69
CA SER A 62 -10.91 7.93 0.23
C SER A 62 -9.96 7.27 1.23
N SER A 63 -10.53 6.84 2.35
CA SER A 63 -9.87 5.92 3.28
C SER A 63 -10.46 4.52 3.15
N HIS A 64 -9.82 3.56 3.81
CA HIS A 64 -10.27 2.20 3.97
C HIS A 64 -10.05 1.75 5.42
N LEU A 65 -10.94 0.92 5.93
CA LEU A 65 -10.68 0.11 7.12
C LEU A 65 -9.98 -1.17 6.66
N VAL A 66 -9.01 -1.63 7.44
CA VAL A 66 -8.16 -2.77 7.11
C VAL A 66 -8.19 -3.77 8.24
N GLU A 67 -8.37 -5.03 7.89
CA GLU A 67 -8.34 -6.17 8.81
C GLU A 67 -7.24 -7.15 8.38
N ASP A 68 -6.55 -7.73 9.35
CA ASP A 68 -5.53 -8.74 9.09
C ASP A 68 -6.15 -10.06 8.62
N ALA A 69 -5.75 -10.53 7.43
CA ALA A 69 -6.32 -11.71 6.79
C ALA A 69 -5.22 -12.63 6.21
N PRO A 70 -4.62 -13.51 7.02
CA PRO A 70 -3.56 -14.43 6.59
C PRO A 70 -4.08 -15.65 5.79
N GLY A 71 -5.25 -15.52 5.14
CA GLY A 71 -5.91 -16.58 4.38
C GLY A 71 -5.14 -16.99 3.11
N PRO A 72 -5.58 -18.05 2.41
CA PRO A 72 -4.87 -18.58 1.25
C PRO A 72 -4.79 -17.54 0.12
N LYS A 73 -3.55 -17.25 -0.32
CA LYS A 73 -3.29 -16.35 -1.45
C LYS A 73 -3.88 -16.94 -2.73
N VAL A 74 -4.80 -16.24 -3.39
CA VAL A 74 -5.37 -16.70 -4.67
C VAL A 74 -4.50 -16.15 -5.81
N GLN A 75 -3.69 -17.04 -6.40
CA GLN A 75 -2.79 -16.66 -7.48
C GLN A 75 -3.57 -16.36 -8.77
N GLY A 76 -3.46 -15.14 -9.30
CA GLY A 76 -3.90 -14.81 -10.67
C GLY A 76 -5.20 -13.99 -10.85
N GLY A 77 -5.67 -13.27 -9.84
CA GLY A 77 -6.81 -12.34 -9.95
C GLY A 77 -6.53 -10.92 -9.42
N TYR A 78 -7.50 -10.01 -9.53
CA TYR A 78 -7.47 -8.68 -8.88
C TYR A 78 -7.26 -8.75 -7.34
N SER A 79 -7.45 -9.92 -6.73
CA SER A 79 -7.18 -10.20 -5.32
C SER A 79 -5.69 -10.35 -4.99
N ALA A 80 -4.81 -10.59 -5.98
CA ALA A 80 -3.40 -10.92 -5.74
C ALA A 80 -2.65 -9.84 -4.94
N TRP A 81 -3.05 -8.58 -5.09
CA TRP A 81 -2.47 -7.43 -4.38
C TRP A 81 -2.84 -7.44 -2.89
N SER A 82 -4.13 -7.62 -2.57
CA SER A 82 -4.59 -7.78 -1.19
C SER A 82 -4.12 -9.08 -0.55
N ASP A 83 -3.97 -10.14 -1.36
CA ASP A 83 -3.44 -11.44 -0.93
C ASP A 83 -1.95 -11.34 -0.56
N ASP A 84 -1.17 -10.57 -1.34
CA ASP A 84 0.21 -10.26 -1.01
C ASP A 84 0.29 -9.47 0.29
N MET A 85 -0.54 -8.46 0.48
CA MET A 85 -0.67 -7.76 1.75
C MET A 85 -1.24 -8.64 2.87
N SER A 86 -1.92 -9.75 2.58
CA SER A 86 -2.63 -10.55 3.60
C SER A 86 -3.61 -9.70 4.41
N ILE A 87 -4.45 -8.92 3.72
CA ILE A 87 -5.46 -8.06 4.32
C ILE A 87 -6.83 -8.22 3.65
N VAL A 88 -7.86 -7.83 4.39
CA VAL A 88 -9.15 -7.44 3.83
C VAL A 88 -9.30 -5.93 3.98
N SER A 89 -9.75 -5.27 2.91
CA SER A 89 -9.99 -3.83 2.88
C SER A 89 -11.48 -3.57 2.65
N ILE A 90 -12.08 -2.79 3.53
CA ILE A 90 -13.50 -2.43 3.50
C ILE A 90 -13.68 -0.93 3.69
N PHE A 91 -14.88 -0.44 3.39
CA PHE A 91 -15.29 0.90 3.78
C PHE A 91 -16.00 0.89 5.12
N GLY A 92 -15.92 2.01 5.86
CA GLY A 92 -16.80 2.23 7.01
C GLY A 92 -18.27 2.11 6.60
N ALA A 93 -19.04 1.38 7.40
CA ALA A 93 -20.44 1.08 7.09
C ALA A 93 -21.32 2.34 6.98
N ASP A 94 -20.92 3.40 7.69
CA ASP A 94 -21.58 4.71 7.77
C ASP A 94 -20.97 5.76 6.84
N TRP A 95 -19.91 5.43 6.08
CA TRP A 95 -19.24 6.39 5.21
C TRP A 95 -20.09 6.66 3.95
N PRO A 96 -20.48 7.91 3.67
CA PRO A 96 -21.37 8.21 2.55
C PRO A 96 -20.77 7.79 1.19
N PRO A 97 -21.57 7.15 0.32
CA PRO A 97 -21.12 6.79 -1.02
C PRO A 97 -20.98 8.01 -1.94
N SER A 98 -20.33 7.78 -3.07
CA SER A 98 -20.28 8.70 -4.20
C SER A 98 -20.90 8.06 -5.44
N GLY A 99 -20.82 8.72 -6.59
CA GLY A 99 -21.17 8.12 -7.88
C GLY A 99 -20.20 7.02 -8.33
N SER A 100 -19.08 6.83 -7.64
CA SER A 100 -18.07 5.82 -7.95
C SER A 100 -18.01 4.75 -6.85
N PRO A 101 -18.01 3.45 -7.22
CA PRO A 101 -18.09 2.36 -6.24
C PRO A 101 -16.87 2.30 -5.30
N TRP A 102 -15.71 2.76 -5.76
CA TRP A 102 -14.43 2.77 -5.03
C TRP A 102 -14.21 4.00 -4.14
N LEU A 103 -15.12 4.98 -4.13
CA LEU A 103 -14.93 6.23 -3.38
C LEU A 103 -15.98 6.37 -2.29
N ARG A 104 -15.52 6.64 -1.06
CA ARG A 104 -16.34 7.01 0.10
C ARG A 104 -15.86 8.33 0.70
N LYS A 105 -16.80 9.07 1.29
CA LYS A 105 -16.50 10.36 1.93
C LYS A 105 -16.05 10.11 3.36
N TYR A 106 -14.76 10.33 3.64
CA TYR A 106 -14.22 10.28 4.99
C TYR A 106 -13.11 11.34 5.20
N PRO A 107 -13.48 12.62 5.43
CA PRO A 107 -12.51 13.71 5.56
C PRO A 107 -11.42 13.52 6.63
N PRO A 108 -11.69 12.93 7.82
CA PRO A 108 -10.64 12.68 8.82
C PRO A 108 -9.54 11.72 8.35
N GLY A 109 -9.76 11.01 7.25
CA GLY A 109 -8.77 10.16 6.62
C GLY A 109 -7.56 10.88 6.04
N PHE A 110 -7.67 12.20 5.84
CA PHE A 110 -6.63 13.05 5.25
C PHE A 110 -6.13 14.14 6.22
N SER A 111 -6.55 14.12 7.48
CA SER A 111 -6.04 15.07 8.47
C SER A 111 -4.61 14.70 8.88
N ALA A 112 -3.74 15.71 8.88
CA ALA A 112 -2.39 15.68 9.44
C ALA A 112 -2.41 15.70 10.97
#